data_AF-A0A1C6K0F9-F1
#
_entry.id   AF-A0A1C6K0F9-F1
#
_cell.length_a   1.000
_cell.length_b   1.000
_cell.length_c   1.000
_cell.angle_alpha   90.00
_cell.angle_beta   90.00
_cell.angle_gamma   90.00
#
_symmetry.space_group_name_H-M   'P 1'
#
loop_
_entity.id
_entity.type
_entity.pdbx_description
1 polymer ?
#
loop_
_entity_poly.entity_id
_entity_poly.type
_entity_poly.pdbx_seq_one_letter_code
_entity_poly.pdbx_strand_id
1 'polypeptide(L)'
;MLREELQKNQELIIAKISKKKLPLTAEEYRKYYKICDALPFAFTDIEMVFNEEKKAVDWIFRYGNEALAALEKQPLDKMIGSSFSSLFSNMDAKWLHVYERATLYGETLEIMDYSPEIDTNLKIICFPTFPGHCGCILFNADKMKSISEENHLVRLVEVSMKNNSSK
;
A
#
# COMPACT_ATOMS: atom_id res chain seq x y z
N MET A 1 -1.54 13.90 30.45
CA MET A 1 -2.62 12.90 30.62
C MET A 1 -2.88 12.16 29.30
N LEU A 2 -3.80 12.59 28.43
CA LEU A 2 -4.17 11.81 27.22
C LEU A 2 -3.01 11.60 26.22
N ARG A 3 -2.26 12.65 25.87
CA ARG A 3 -1.11 12.54 24.94
C ARG A 3 -0.01 11.59 25.45
N GLU A 4 0.30 11.67 26.73
CA GLU A 4 1.33 10.82 27.35
C GLU A 4 0.89 9.35 27.40
N GLU A 5 -0.40 9.09 27.57
CA GLU A 5 -0.98 7.74 27.54
C GLU A 5 -0.97 7.16 26.12
N LEU A 6 -1.34 7.94 25.11
CA LEU A 6 -1.19 7.57 23.69
C LEU A 6 0.26 7.27 23.33
N GLN A 7 1.21 8.10 23.76
CA GLN A 7 2.62 7.89 23.51
C GLN A 7 3.13 6.60 24.17
N LYS A 8 2.78 6.36 25.44
CA LYS A 8 3.14 5.11 26.13
C LYS A 8 2.55 3.87 25.44
N ASN A 9 1.31 3.95 24.96
CA ASN A 9 0.67 2.85 24.24
C ASN A 9 1.38 2.56 22.92
N GLN A 10 1.75 3.61 22.18
CA GLN A 10 2.53 3.50 20.93
C GLN A 10 3.90 2.85 21.20
N GLU A 11 4.61 3.29 22.23
CA GLU A 11 5.90 2.71 22.61
C GLU A 11 5.81 1.22 22.98
N LEU A 12 4.70 0.80 23.60
CA LEU A 12 4.45 -0.59 23.97
C LEU A 12 4.15 -1.47 22.74
N ILE A 13 3.44 -0.93 21.76
CA ILE A 13 3.22 -1.59 20.45
C ILE A 13 4.56 -1.79 19.74
N ILE A 14 5.39 -0.74 19.67
CA ILE A 14 6.69 -0.77 19.01
C ILE A 14 7.63 -1.77 19.69
N ALA A 15 7.65 -1.80 21.03
CA ALA A 15 8.44 -2.78 21.77
C ALA A 15 8.02 -4.24 21.51
N LYS A 16 6.75 -4.49 21.16
CA LYS A 16 6.27 -5.82 20.75
C LYS A 16 6.70 -6.16 19.32
N ILE A 17 6.77 -5.17 18.44
CA ILE A 17 7.25 -5.31 17.05
C ILE A 17 8.74 -5.67 17.06
N SER A 18 9.60 -4.87 17.71
CA SER A 18 11.06 -5.07 17.72
C SER A 18 11.53 -6.38 18.36
N LYS A 19 10.67 -7.05 19.16
CA LYS A 19 10.98 -8.35 19.78
C LYS A 19 10.73 -9.53 18.85
N LYS A 20 10.03 -9.35 17.73
CA LYS A 20 9.77 -10.41 16.75
C LYS A 20 10.85 -10.40 15.66
N LYS A 21 11.12 -11.61 15.12
CA LYS A 21 12.22 -12.02 14.22
C LYS A 21 12.76 -10.93 13.27
N LEU A 22 14.05 -11.03 12.99
CA LEU A 22 14.76 -10.30 11.92
C LEU A 22 13.93 -10.28 10.61
N PRO A 23 13.97 -9.19 9.83
CA PRO A 23 13.28 -9.10 8.56
C PRO A 23 13.70 -10.26 7.65
N LEU A 24 12.73 -10.81 6.91
CA LEU A 24 12.98 -11.90 5.97
C LEU A 24 13.98 -11.44 4.89
N THR A 25 14.70 -12.38 4.29
CA THR A 25 15.47 -12.11 3.08
C THR A 25 14.52 -11.77 1.91
N ALA A 26 15.03 -11.10 0.88
CA ALA A 26 14.23 -10.79 -0.31
C ALA A 26 13.63 -12.06 -0.97
N GLU A 27 14.37 -13.17 -0.97
CA GLU A 27 13.89 -14.46 -1.48
C GLU A 27 12.75 -15.03 -0.62
N GLU A 28 12.85 -14.93 0.71
CA GLU A 28 11.81 -15.36 1.63
C GLU A 28 10.54 -14.49 1.49
N TYR A 29 10.67 -13.17 1.34
CA TYR A 29 9.54 -12.29 1.04
C TYR A 29 8.88 -12.68 -0.28
N ARG A 30 9.66 -12.90 -1.34
CA ARG A 30 9.12 -13.33 -2.64
C ARG A 30 8.42 -14.68 -2.56
N LYS A 31 8.95 -15.62 -1.77
CA LYS A 31 8.30 -16.92 -1.53
C LYS A 31 6.99 -16.74 -0.76
N TYR A 32 6.97 -15.87 0.24
CA TYR A 32 5.78 -15.58 1.05
C TYR A 32 4.67 -14.94 0.21
N TYR A 33 5.03 -13.94 -0.61
CA TYR A 33 4.10 -13.21 -1.47
C TYR A 33 4.01 -13.76 -2.90
N LYS A 34 4.36 -15.03 -3.14
CA LYS A 34 4.40 -15.61 -4.50
C LYS A 34 3.08 -15.46 -5.27
N ILE A 35 1.93 -15.48 -4.58
CA ILE A 35 0.62 -15.28 -5.21
C ILE A 35 0.46 -13.86 -5.78
N CYS A 36 1.17 -12.89 -5.21
CA CYS A 36 1.10 -11.48 -5.60
C CYS A 36 1.86 -11.17 -6.89
N ASP A 37 2.81 -12.02 -7.30
CA ASP A 37 3.59 -11.86 -8.54
C ASP A 37 2.68 -11.78 -9.78
N ALA A 38 1.53 -12.46 -9.76
CA ALA A 38 0.58 -12.52 -10.87
C ALA A 38 -0.64 -11.59 -10.72
N LEU A 39 -0.70 -10.76 -9.68
CA LEU A 39 -1.83 -9.85 -9.49
C LEU A 39 -1.83 -8.77 -10.58
N PRO A 40 -3.01 -8.41 -11.12
CA PRO A 40 -3.11 -7.40 -12.17
C PRO A 40 -3.03 -5.96 -11.65
N PHE A 41 -2.81 -5.79 -10.35
CA PHE A 41 -2.71 -4.50 -9.66
C PHE A 41 -1.46 -4.47 -8.78
N ALA A 42 -1.00 -3.26 -8.50
CA ALA A 42 0.21 -3.03 -7.72
C ALA A 42 0.00 -3.49 -6.28
N PHE A 43 0.92 -4.31 -5.79
CA PHE A 43 1.00 -4.72 -4.39
C PHE A 43 2.43 -4.56 -3.88
N THR A 44 2.55 -4.03 -2.67
CA THR A 44 3.81 -3.87 -1.96
C THR A 44 3.65 -4.18 -0.48
N ASP A 45 4.72 -4.65 0.14
CA ASP A 45 4.86 -4.72 1.60
C ASP A 45 6.03 -3.82 2.01
N ILE A 46 5.75 -2.89 2.92
CA ILE A 46 6.71 -1.91 3.41
C ILE A 46 6.92 -2.07 4.92
N GLU A 47 8.17 -2.01 5.35
CA GLU A 47 8.54 -2.06 6.77
C GLU A 47 8.74 -0.64 7.30
N MET A 48 8.16 -0.37 8.47
CA MET A 48 8.34 0.90 9.16
C MET A 48 9.73 0.99 9.81
N VAL A 49 10.43 2.09 9.58
CA VAL A 49 11.70 2.41 10.25
C VAL A 49 11.43 3.36 11.41
N PHE A 50 11.87 2.96 12.60
CA PHE A 50 11.77 3.77 13.83
C PHE A 50 13.07 4.52 14.09
N ASN A 51 12.95 5.77 14.55
CA ASN A 51 14.08 6.44 15.20
C ASN A 51 14.22 6.07 16.69
N GLU A 52 15.23 6.62 17.37
CA GLU A 52 15.47 6.42 18.80
C GLU A 52 14.28 6.86 19.68
N GLU A 53 13.52 7.85 19.22
CA GLU A 53 12.27 8.32 19.86
C GLU A 53 11.04 7.45 19.52
N LYS A 54 11.23 6.33 18.82
CA LYS A 54 10.17 5.40 18.40
C LYS A 54 9.09 6.06 17.53
N LYS A 55 9.48 7.04 16.70
CA LYS A 55 8.64 7.63 15.66
C LYS A 55 8.93 6.96 14.32
N ALA A 56 7.90 6.79 13.50
CA ALA A 56 8.06 6.39 12.10
C ALA A 56 8.82 7.50 11.35
N VAL A 57 10.03 7.21 10.87
CA VAL A 57 10.88 8.20 10.17
C VAL A 57 11.12 7.86 8.71
N ASP A 58 10.96 6.59 8.33
CA ASP A 58 11.12 6.12 6.96
C ASP A 58 10.40 4.78 6.77
N TRP A 59 10.38 4.30 5.54
CA TRP A 59 9.79 3.02 5.15
C TRP A 59 10.70 2.30 4.18
N ILE A 60 10.83 0.98 4.32
CA ILE A 60 11.66 0.15 3.44
C ILE A 60 10.75 -0.75 2.62
N PHE A 61 10.92 -0.77 1.29
CA PHE A 61 10.25 -1.76 0.45
C PHE A 61 10.82 -3.15 0.72
N ARG A 62 9.98 -4.07 1.21
CA ARG A 62 10.38 -5.46 1.48
C ARG A 62 9.90 -6.43 0.42
N TYR A 63 8.79 -6.11 -0.22
CA TYR A 63 8.28 -6.83 -1.38
C TYR A 63 7.53 -5.87 -2.31
N GLY A 64 7.55 -6.15 -3.60
CA GLY A 64 6.75 -5.47 -4.63
C GLY A 64 6.58 -6.39 -5.84
N ASN A 65 5.43 -6.32 -6.51
CA ASN A 65 5.17 -7.08 -7.73
C ASN A 65 5.43 -6.24 -9.01
N GLU A 66 5.41 -6.87 -10.18
CA GLU A 66 5.66 -6.18 -11.46
C GLU A 66 4.66 -5.03 -11.73
N ALA A 67 3.41 -5.16 -11.25
CA ALA A 67 2.43 -4.10 -11.38
C ALA A 67 2.80 -2.86 -10.54
N LEU A 68 3.46 -3.03 -9.38
CA LEU A 68 4.04 -1.93 -8.61
C LEU A 68 5.14 -1.23 -9.41
N ALA A 69 6.08 -1.99 -9.96
CA ALA A 69 7.18 -1.41 -10.76
C ALA A 69 6.67 -0.62 -11.97
N ALA A 70 5.63 -1.13 -12.63
CA ALA A 70 4.98 -0.43 -13.74
C ALA A 70 4.26 0.85 -13.27
N LEU A 71 3.59 0.82 -12.10
CA LEU A 71 2.87 1.97 -11.56
C LEU A 71 3.82 3.08 -11.09
N GLU A 72 4.83 2.71 -10.31
CA GLU A 72 5.83 3.62 -9.73
C GLU A 72 6.88 4.08 -10.76
N LYS A 73 6.85 3.52 -11.97
CA LYS A 73 7.81 3.80 -13.05
C LYS A 73 9.27 3.56 -12.61
N GLN A 74 9.47 2.61 -11.69
CA GLN A 74 10.75 2.28 -11.09
C GLN A 74 10.94 0.76 -11.02
N PRO A 75 12.12 0.22 -11.38
CA PRO A 75 12.31 -1.23 -11.39
C PRO A 75 12.41 -1.80 -9.96
N LEU A 76 11.94 -3.04 -9.78
CA LEU A 76 11.90 -3.71 -8.47
C LEU A 76 13.29 -3.80 -7.82
N ASP A 77 14.34 -4.07 -8.59
CA ASP A 77 15.71 -4.19 -8.08
C ASP A 77 16.26 -2.91 -7.43
N LYS A 78 15.73 -1.74 -7.81
CA LYS A 78 16.03 -0.47 -7.16
C LYS A 78 15.15 -0.21 -5.93
N MET A 79 13.90 -0.67 -5.96
CA MET A 79 12.96 -0.42 -4.87
C MET A 79 13.21 -1.36 -3.69
N ILE A 80 13.31 -2.66 -3.92
CA ILE A 80 13.38 -3.66 -2.85
C ILE A 80 14.67 -3.49 -2.03
N GLY A 81 14.51 -3.30 -0.72
CA GLY A 81 15.57 -3.03 0.24
C GLY A 81 15.93 -1.56 0.39
N SER A 82 15.47 -0.70 -0.51
CA SER A 82 15.68 0.75 -0.43
C SER A 82 14.60 1.41 0.42
N SER A 83 14.97 2.53 1.04
CA SER A 83 14.03 3.33 1.83
C SER A 83 13.32 4.38 0.98
N PHE A 84 12.17 4.84 1.42
CA PHE A 84 11.39 5.86 0.70
C PHE A 84 12.19 7.14 0.54
N SER A 85 12.88 7.59 1.60
CA SER A 85 13.72 8.79 1.55
C SER A 85 14.88 8.70 0.55
N SER A 86 15.32 7.50 0.20
CA SER A 86 16.37 7.28 -0.82
C SER A 86 15.83 7.26 -2.25
N LEU A 87 14.54 6.94 -2.43
CA LEU A 87 13.91 6.77 -3.74
C LEU A 87 13.11 8.00 -4.17
N PHE A 88 12.46 8.67 -3.21
CA PHE A 88 11.54 9.77 -3.46
C PHE A 88 12.05 11.04 -2.80
N SER A 89 12.06 12.12 -3.57
CA SER A 89 12.49 13.43 -3.09
C SER A 89 11.52 14.03 -2.08
N ASN A 90 10.24 13.68 -2.20
CA ASN A 90 9.16 14.16 -1.35
C ASN A 90 8.35 12.99 -0.76
N MET A 91 8.62 12.66 0.51
CA MET A 91 7.80 11.72 1.27
C MET A 91 6.53 12.41 1.77
N ASP A 92 5.51 12.47 0.90
CA ASP A 92 4.26 13.17 1.21
C ASP A 92 3.59 12.59 2.47
N ALA A 93 3.46 13.43 3.50
CA ALA A 93 3.01 13.07 4.85
C ALA A 93 1.63 12.42 4.85
N LYS A 94 0.79 12.69 3.85
CA LYS A 94 -0.54 12.08 3.73
C LYS A 94 -0.48 10.56 3.60
N TRP A 95 0.50 10.04 2.85
CA TRP A 95 0.68 8.59 2.69
C TRP A 95 1.27 7.98 3.96
N LEU A 96 2.28 8.63 4.53
CA LEU A 96 2.98 8.16 5.73
C LEU A 96 2.02 7.94 6.91
N HIS A 97 1.07 8.86 7.10
CA HIS A 97 0.08 8.76 8.18
C HIS A 97 -0.80 7.50 8.06
N VAL A 98 -1.20 7.13 6.83
CA VAL A 98 -2.04 5.95 6.59
C VAL A 98 -1.25 4.67 6.82
N TYR A 99 0.01 4.61 6.36
CA TYR A 99 0.89 3.47 6.60
C TYR A 99 1.19 3.27 8.09
N GLU A 100 1.44 4.36 8.82
CA GLU A 100 1.68 4.34 10.26
C GLU A 100 0.49 3.73 11.00
N ARG A 101 -0.72 4.20 10.69
CA ARG A 101 -1.94 3.71 11.33
C ARG A 101 -2.21 2.24 11.04
N ALA A 102 -2.04 1.82 9.79
CA ALA A 102 -2.19 0.41 9.43
C ALA A 102 -1.20 -0.49 10.19
N THR A 103 0.04 -0.03 10.33
CA THR A 103 1.11 -0.81 10.96
C THR A 103 0.99 -0.86 12.49
N LEU A 104 0.74 0.28 13.14
CA LEU A 104 0.74 0.39 14.60
C LEU A 104 -0.60 -0.01 15.21
N TYR A 105 -1.70 0.37 14.57
CA TYR A 105 -3.03 0.18 15.12
C TYR A 105 -3.80 -0.97 14.46
N GLY A 106 -3.21 -1.60 13.43
CA GLY A 106 -3.81 -2.75 12.76
C GLY A 106 -5.04 -2.39 11.92
N GLU A 107 -5.15 -1.13 11.51
CA GLU A 107 -6.30 -0.65 10.75
C GLU A 107 -6.19 -1.00 9.26
N THR A 108 -7.32 -1.24 8.61
CA THR A 108 -7.42 -1.29 7.14
C THR A 108 -8.00 0.03 6.65
N LEU A 109 -7.24 0.75 5.84
CA LEU A 109 -7.53 2.14 5.47
C LEU A 109 -7.50 2.30 3.96
N GLU A 110 -8.38 3.16 3.45
CA GLU A 110 -8.38 3.60 2.06
C GLU A 110 -8.03 5.09 2.00
N ILE A 111 -7.17 5.46 1.06
CA ILE A 111 -6.86 6.85 0.72
C ILE A 111 -6.84 7.00 -0.79
N MET A 112 -7.41 8.09 -1.30
CA MET A 112 -7.37 8.47 -2.70
C MET A 112 -6.84 9.89 -2.81
N ASP A 113 -5.70 10.07 -3.47
CA ASP A 113 -5.06 11.37 -3.61
C ASP A 113 -4.08 11.36 -4.81
N TYR A 114 -3.68 12.53 -5.26
CA TYR A 114 -2.72 12.70 -6.34
C TYR A 114 -1.29 12.49 -5.84
N SER A 115 -0.50 11.68 -6.56
CA SER A 115 0.93 11.51 -6.32
C SER A 115 1.75 12.36 -7.30
N PRO A 116 2.43 13.42 -6.84
CA PRO A 116 3.27 14.25 -7.70
C PRO A 116 4.48 13.50 -8.27
N GLU A 117 5.03 12.53 -7.52
CA GLU A 117 6.25 11.79 -7.90
C GLU A 117 6.04 10.97 -9.19
N ILE A 118 4.82 10.49 -9.44
CA ILE A 118 4.49 9.68 -10.61
C ILE A 118 3.41 10.28 -11.51
N ASP A 119 2.93 11.48 -11.19
CA ASP A 119 1.87 12.21 -11.90
C ASP A 119 0.64 11.32 -12.14
N THR A 120 0.00 10.88 -11.05
CA THR A 120 -1.13 9.95 -11.11
C THR A 120 -2.03 10.10 -9.89
N ASN A 121 -3.36 10.04 -10.10
CA ASN A 121 -4.30 9.87 -9.00
C ASN A 121 -4.21 8.43 -8.49
N LEU A 122 -3.73 8.26 -7.25
CA LEU A 122 -3.59 6.97 -6.61
C LEU A 122 -4.79 6.69 -5.72
N LYS A 123 -5.32 5.48 -5.83
CA LYS A 123 -6.15 4.86 -4.79
C LYS A 123 -5.30 3.80 -4.10
N ILE A 124 -5.09 3.95 -2.79
CA ILE A 124 -4.27 3.05 -1.98
C ILE A 124 -5.13 2.44 -0.87
N ILE A 125 -5.07 1.12 -0.75
CA ILE A 125 -5.62 0.38 0.39
C ILE A 125 -4.45 -0.13 1.23
N CYS A 126 -4.39 0.27 2.49
CA CYS A 126 -3.34 -0.09 3.45
C CYS A 126 -3.91 -1.03 4.51
N PHE A 127 -3.15 -2.06 4.89
CA PHE A 127 -3.56 -3.04 5.90
C PHE A 127 -2.36 -3.64 6.64
N PRO A 128 -2.53 -4.14 7.88
CA PRO A 128 -1.44 -4.78 8.60
C PRO A 128 -1.04 -6.12 7.97
N THR A 129 0.26 -6.41 7.93
CA THR A 129 0.81 -7.71 7.49
C THR A 129 1.64 -8.33 8.61
N PHE A 130 2.96 -8.22 8.51
CA PHE A 130 3.87 -8.57 9.58
C PHE A 130 3.87 -7.47 10.66
N PRO A 131 4.22 -7.78 11.92
CA PRO A 131 4.43 -6.75 12.94
C PRO A 131 5.46 -5.72 12.45
N GLY A 132 5.09 -4.44 12.40
CA GLY A 132 5.97 -3.39 11.86
C GLY A 132 5.86 -3.18 10.36
N HIS A 133 4.96 -3.88 9.67
CA HIS A 133 4.76 -3.78 8.23
C HIS A 133 3.36 -3.31 7.85
N CYS A 134 3.29 -2.67 6.69
CA CYS A 134 2.07 -2.30 5.99
C CYS A 134 2.05 -2.96 4.61
N GLY A 135 1.00 -3.74 4.35
CA GLY A 135 0.66 -4.14 3.00
C GLY A 135 -0.12 -3.02 2.31
N CYS A 136 0.24 -2.71 1.06
CA CYS A 136 -0.44 -1.70 0.27
C CYS A 136 -0.85 -2.27 -1.09
N ILE A 137 -2.13 -2.05 -1.45
CA ILE A 137 -2.62 -2.27 -2.81
C ILE A 137 -2.84 -0.91 -3.45
N LEU A 138 -2.25 -0.68 -4.62
CA LEU A 138 -2.30 0.60 -5.31
C LEU A 138 -2.98 0.46 -6.67
N PHE A 139 -3.81 1.45 -6.99
CA PHE A 139 -4.44 1.60 -8.29
C PHE A 139 -4.20 3.00 -8.83
N ASN A 140 -4.00 3.08 -10.16
CA ASN A 140 -4.21 4.33 -10.89
C ASN A 140 -5.72 4.56 -11.01
N ALA A 141 -6.25 5.52 -10.25
CA ALA A 141 -7.66 5.84 -10.17
C ALA A 141 -8.22 6.32 -11.52
N ASP A 142 -7.41 7.00 -12.34
CA ASP A 142 -7.81 7.50 -13.66
C ASP A 142 -8.11 6.36 -14.65
N LYS A 143 -7.54 5.17 -14.40
CA LYS A 143 -7.78 3.96 -15.20
C LYS A 143 -8.92 3.10 -14.64
N MET A 144 -9.44 3.41 -13.46
CA MET A 144 -10.52 2.65 -12.85
C MET A 144 -11.87 3.09 -13.41
N LYS A 145 -12.74 2.12 -13.68
CA LYS A 145 -14.15 2.39 -14.01
C LYS A 145 -14.99 2.20 -12.75
N SER A 146 -15.67 3.26 -12.32
CA SER A 146 -16.69 3.16 -11.27
C SER A 146 -18.00 2.66 -11.86
N ILE A 147 -18.66 1.75 -11.15
CA ILE A 147 -20.03 1.36 -11.45
C ILE A 147 -20.92 2.18 -10.53
N SER A 148 -21.74 3.05 -11.10
CA SER A 148 -22.89 3.66 -10.41
C SER A 148 -24.16 2.86 -10.75
N GLU A 149 -25.24 3.05 -9.98
CA GLU A 149 -26.55 2.45 -10.29
C GLU A 149 -27.03 2.82 -11.71
N GLU A 150 -26.71 4.03 -12.17
CA GLU A 150 -27.02 4.52 -13.52
C GLU A 150 -26.26 3.73 -14.62
N ASN A 151 -24.98 3.40 -14.39
CA ASN A 151 -24.18 2.56 -15.28
C ASN A 151 -24.72 1.11 -15.36
N HIS A 152 -25.39 0.64 -14.31
CA HIS A 152 -25.97 -0.70 -14.27
C HIS A 152 -27.19 -0.82 -15.19
N LEU A 153 -28.03 0.21 -15.27
CA LEU A 153 -29.19 0.23 -16.17
C LEU A 153 -28.77 0.35 -17.63
N VAL A 154 -27.78 1.20 -17.93
CA VAL A 154 -27.25 1.34 -19.30
C VAL A 154 -26.70 0.01 -19.81
N ARG A 155 -25.94 -0.72 -19.00
CA ARG A 155 -25.38 -2.02 -19.38
C ARG A 155 -26.47 -3.09 -19.60
N LEU A 156 -27.53 -3.09 -18.80
CA LEU A 156 -28.67 -4.01 -18.99
C LEU A 156 -29.44 -3.72 -20.28
N VAL A 157 -29.58 -2.43 -20.64
CA VAL A 157 -30.22 -2.01 -21.90
C VAL A 157 -29.35 -2.41 -23.10
N GLU A 158 -28.03 -2.17 -23.06
CA GLU A 158 -27.12 -2.57 -24.14
C GLU A 158 -27.10 -4.09 -24.37
N VAL A 159 -27.06 -4.88 -23.30
CA VAL A 159 -27.12 -6.36 -23.39
C VAL A 159 -28.45 -6.82 -23.97
N SER A 160 -29.57 -6.21 -23.56
CA SER A 160 -30.90 -6.53 -24.10
C SER A 160 -31.04 -6.15 -25.58
N MET A 161 -30.48 -5.01 -26.01
CA MET A 161 -30.49 -4.56 -27.40
C MET A 161 -29.62 -5.45 -28.32
N LYS A 162 -28.46 -5.90 -27.84
CA LYS A 162 -27.59 -6.83 -28.59
C LYS A 162 -28.22 -8.22 -28.77
N ASN A 163 -28.93 -8.71 -27.76
CA ASN A 163 -29.66 -9.98 -27.84
C ASN A 163 -30.88 -9.91 -28.77
N ASN A 164 -31.54 -8.74 -28.88
CA ASN A 164 -32.66 -8.54 -29.81
C ASN A 164 -32.22 -8.32 -31.26
N SER A 165 -30.97 -7.89 -31.50
CA SER A 165 -30.43 -7.67 -32.85
C SER A 165 -29.82 -8.94 -33.46
N SER A 166 -29.81 -10.05 -32.72
CA SER A 166 -29.28 -11.36 -33.15
C SER A 166 -30.39 -12.39 -33.41
N LYS A 167 -31.64 -11.94 -33.60
CA LYS A 167 -32.80 -12.74 -34.01
C LYS A 167 -33.34 -12.25 -35.34
#